data_AF-T1AAM2-F1
#
_entry.id   AF-T1AAM2-F1
#
_cell.length_a   1.000
_cell.length_b   1.000
_cell.length_c   1.000
_cell.angle_alpha   90.00
_cell.angle_beta   90.00
_cell.angle_gamma   90.00
#
_symmetry.space_group_name_H-M   'P 1'
#
loop_
_entity.id
_entity.type
_entity.pdbx_description
1 polymer ?
#
loop_
_entity_poly.entity_id
_entity_poly.type
_entity_poly.pdbx_seq_one_letter_code
_entity_poly.pdbx_strand_id
1 'polypeptide(L)'
;MSTEPAAAGSIETPQGPFKTVPQQQEMPLALVRGQPLLSMPQDLYIPPDALEVILEAFEGPLDLLLYLIRRQNLDVLDIPIAEITRQYMDYIDLMHAMRLELAAEYLVMAAILAEIKSRLLLPRPPSDEAGNESDPRAELVRRLQEYERYKRAAEDLNALPRVERDTSVAHAEAGERNVPRVPPPVDLRELLLALKDVLHRAELSGAVAMQRDALS
;
A
#
# COMPACT_ATOMS: atom_id res chain seq x y z
N MET A 1 34.51 67.68 14.47
CA MET A 1 35.38 68.62 13.74
C MET A 1 36.14 67.80 12.71
N SER A 2 36.05 67.98 11.40
CA SER A 2 35.41 69.00 10.59
C SER A 2 35.34 68.47 9.14
N THR A 3 34.26 68.84 8.44
CA THR A 3 34.21 69.28 7.02
C THR A 3 34.62 68.35 5.86
N GLU A 4 33.61 67.82 5.16
CA GLU A 4 33.22 68.03 3.73
C GLU A 4 34.06 69.00 2.85
N PRO A 5 33.90 69.10 1.48
CA PRO A 5 32.92 68.47 0.56
C PRO A 5 33.44 68.10 -0.88
N ALA A 6 32.49 67.76 -1.77
CA ALA A 6 32.43 68.02 -3.23
C ALA A 6 33.15 67.05 -4.20
N ALA A 7 32.68 66.77 -5.42
CA ALA A 7 31.38 66.87 -6.11
C ALA A 7 31.56 66.20 -7.49
N ALA A 8 30.48 65.61 -8.00
CA ALA A 8 30.11 65.42 -9.41
C ALA A 8 31.14 64.86 -10.43
N GLY A 9 30.82 63.67 -10.94
CA GLY A 9 31.35 63.14 -12.19
C GLY A 9 30.37 62.15 -12.79
N SER A 10 29.48 62.66 -13.64
CA SER A 10 28.50 61.95 -14.46
C SER A 10 29.15 60.81 -15.23
N ILE A 11 28.58 59.60 -15.18
CA ILE A 11 28.87 58.57 -16.18
C ILE A 11 27.55 58.18 -16.81
N GLU A 12 27.34 58.77 -17.98
CA GLU A 12 26.31 58.42 -18.94
C GLU A 12 26.39 56.95 -19.36
N THR A 13 25.21 56.40 -19.58
CA THR A 13 24.93 55.08 -20.14
C THR A 13 25.61 54.88 -21.50
N PRO A 14 26.21 53.71 -21.80
CA PRO A 14 26.28 53.24 -23.17
C PRO A 14 25.01 52.44 -23.46
N GLN A 15 24.06 53.06 -24.16
CA GLN A 15 22.96 52.35 -24.82
C GLN A 15 23.53 51.51 -25.97
N GLY A 16 23.67 50.20 -25.75
CA GLY A 16 23.96 49.20 -26.77
C GLY A 16 22.70 48.39 -27.14
N PRO A 17 22.53 47.95 -28.40
CA PRO A 17 21.23 47.64 -28.99
C PRO A 17 20.74 46.20 -28.76
N PHE A 18 20.97 45.61 -27.59
CA PHE A 18 20.44 44.28 -27.27
C PHE A 18 19.23 44.40 -26.35
N LYS A 19 18.09 44.64 -27.00
CA LYS A 19 16.77 44.48 -26.41
C LYS A 19 16.55 43.01 -26.02
N THR A 20 15.99 42.83 -24.82
CA THR A 20 15.27 41.65 -24.32
C THR A 20 16.06 40.35 -24.16
N VAL A 21 16.46 40.05 -22.92
CA VAL A 21 16.65 38.65 -22.48
C VAL A 21 15.26 37.98 -22.54
N PRO A 22 15.08 36.85 -23.26
CA PRO A 22 13.81 36.14 -23.21
C PRO A 22 13.60 35.62 -21.78
N GLN A 23 12.59 36.15 -21.08
CA GLN A 23 12.08 35.52 -19.88
C GLN A 23 11.50 34.18 -20.31
N GLN A 24 12.16 33.09 -19.91
CA GLN A 24 11.66 31.75 -20.09
C GLN A 24 10.36 31.65 -19.28
N GLN A 25 9.23 31.79 -19.95
CA GLN A 25 7.92 31.51 -19.37
C GLN A 25 7.88 30.00 -19.11
N GLU A 26 7.78 29.62 -17.84
CA GLU A 26 7.63 28.22 -17.44
C GLU A 26 6.40 27.64 -18.16
N MET A 27 6.62 26.59 -18.95
CA MET A 27 5.52 25.96 -19.68
C MET A 27 4.53 25.37 -18.67
N PRO A 28 3.21 25.58 -18.84
CA PRO A 28 2.22 25.03 -17.94
C PRO A 28 2.26 23.49 -18.01
N LEU A 29 2.34 22.85 -16.85
CA LEU A 29 2.43 21.40 -16.75
C LEU A 29 1.14 20.72 -17.26
N ALA A 30 -0.03 21.34 -17.06
CA ALA A 30 -1.32 20.88 -17.55
C ALA A 30 -2.36 22.03 -17.62
N LEU A 31 -3.42 21.82 -18.40
CA LEU A 31 -4.62 22.65 -18.44
C LEU A 31 -5.78 21.91 -17.76
N VAL A 32 -6.25 22.42 -16.62
CA VAL A 32 -7.42 21.83 -15.91
C VAL A 32 -8.54 22.87 -15.88
N ARG A 33 -9.69 22.55 -16.49
CA ARG A 33 -10.85 23.46 -16.61
C ARG A 33 -10.51 24.85 -17.18
N GLY A 34 -9.53 24.91 -18.09
CA GLY A 34 -9.10 26.15 -18.74
C GLY A 34 -8.19 27.05 -17.90
N GLN A 35 -7.75 26.61 -16.71
CA GLN A 35 -6.74 27.32 -15.91
C GLN A 35 -5.38 26.62 -16.04
N PRO A 36 -4.29 27.37 -16.27
CA PRO A 36 -2.94 26.80 -16.36
C PRO A 36 -2.45 26.37 -14.97
N LEU A 37 -2.09 25.10 -14.82
CA LEU A 37 -1.51 24.57 -13.59
C LEU A 37 0.02 24.74 -13.64
N LEU A 38 0.53 25.71 -12.88
CA LEU A 38 1.95 26.12 -12.89
C LEU A 38 2.81 25.39 -11.85
N SER A 39 2.19 24.74 -10.86
CA SER A 39 2.88 24.00 -9.82
C SER A 39 2.10 22.76 -9.42
N MET A 40 2.80 21.67 -9.12
CA MET A 40 2.18 20.53 -8.46
C MET A 40 1.67 20.97 -7.08
N PRO A 41 0.37 20.81 -6.77
CA PRO A 41 -0.14 21.04 -5.42
C PRO A 41 0.57 20.10 -4.44
N GLN A 42 1.16 20.65 -3.39
CA GLN A 42 1.97 19.90 -2.42
C GLN A 42 1.12 19.07 -1.44
N ASP A 43 -0.16 19.39 -1.33
CA ASP A 43 -1.11 18.65 -0.50
C ASP A 43 -2.02 17.80 -1.40
N LEU A 44 -1.84 16.49 -1.30
CA LEU A 44 -2.72 15.50 -1.91
C LEU A 44 -4.11 15.64 -1.30
N TYR A 45 -5.00 16.36 -1.97
CA TYR A 45 -6.43 16.35 -1.64
C TYR A 45 -6.97 14.94 -1.89
N ILE A 46 -7.23 14.20 -0.81
CA ILE A 46 -7.88 12.89 -0.86
C ILE A 46 -9.38 13.15 -0.64
N PRO A 47 -10.24 13.07 -1.67
CA PRO A 47 -11.68 13.21 -1.48
C PRO A 47 -12.21 12.11 -0.55
N PRO A 48 -13.31 12.36 0.20
CA PRO A 48 -13.88 11.39 1.13
C PRO A 48 -14.28 10.07 0.45
N ASP A 49 -14.66 10.12 -0.84
CA ASP A 49 -14.96 8.94 -1.65
C ASP A 49 -13.70 8.11 -1.98
N ALA A 50 -12.51 8.73 -1.96
CA ALA A 50 -11.24 8.01 -2.06
C ALA A 50 -10.82 7.36 -0.73
N LEU A 51 -11.48 7.67 0.40
CA LEU A 51 -11.37 6.88 1.64
C LEU A 51 -12.21 5.59 1.59
N GLU A 52 -13.30 5.56 0.81
CA GLU A 52 -14.13 4.37 0.57
C GLU A 52 -13.32 3.25 -0.14
N VAL A 53 -12.38 3.64 -1.01
CA VAL A 53 -11.49 2.75 -1.77
C VAL A 53 -10.38 2.10 -0.92
N ILE A 54 -10.17 2.52 0.32
CA ILE A 54 -9.02 2.06 1.14
C ILE A 54 -9.39 0.85 2.00
N LEU A 55 -10.69 0.52 2.14
CA LEU A 55 -11.15 -0.50 3.07
C LEU A 55 -11.51 -1.85 2.43
N GLU A 56 -11.79 -1.89 1.13
CA GLU A 56 -11.73 -3.14 0.36
C GLU A 56 -10.28 -3.58 0.08
N ALA A 57 -9.29 -2.78 0.47
CA ALA A 57 -7.87 -2.99 0.16
C ALA A 57 -7.04 -3.62 1.28
N PHE A 58 -7.57 -3.75 2.51
CA PHE A 58 -6.82 -4.34 3.63
C PHE A 58 -7.20 -5.78 3.90
N GLU A 59 -6.19 -6.66 3.94
CA GLU A 59 -6.33 -8.09 4.22
C GLU A 59 -6.37 -8.38 5.73
N GLY A 60 -7.08 -7.56 6.52
CA GLY A 60 -7.32 -7.75 7.95
C GLY A 60 -6.69 -6.73 8.89
N PRO A 61 -6.89 -6.89 10.22
CA PRO A 61 -6.53 -5.87 11.21
C PRO A 61 -5.02 -5.69 11.40
N LEU A 62 -4.22 -6.74 11.18
CA LEU A 62 -2.76 -6.63 11.25
C LEU A 62 -2.19 -5.78 10.11
N ASP A 63 -2.79 -5.87 8.92
CA ASP A 63 -2.35 -5.07 7.78
C ASP A 63 -2.67 -3.59 7.97
N LEU A 64 -3.88 -3.30 8.48
CA LEU A 64 -4.25 -1.95 8.88
C LEU A 64 -3.27 -1.37 9.92
N LEU A 65 -2.89 -2.16 10.92
CA LEU A 65 -1.90 -1.73 11.92
C LEU A 65 -0.53 -1.45 11.29
N LEU A 66 -0.04 -2.34 10.43
CA LEU A 66 1.22 -2.10 9.70
C LEU A 66 1.16 -0.82 8.86
N TYR A 67 0.04 -0.57 8.19
CA TYR A 67 -0.18 0.66 7.44
C TYR A 67 -0.09 1.91 8.34
N LEU A 68 -0.79 1.91 9.48
CA LEU A 68 -0.78 3.03 10.42
C LEU A 68 0.62 3.29 11.01
N ILE A 69 1.38 2.24 11.31
CA ILE A 69 2.76 2.33 11.82
C ILE A 69 3.67 2.93 10.75
N ARG A 70 3.62 2.40 9.52
CA ARG A 70 4.45 2.89 8.39
C ARG A 70 4.14 4.33 8.02
N ARG A 71 2.85 4.72 8.01
CA ARG A 71 2.42 6.09 7.68
C ARG A 71 3.01 7.13 8.63
N GLN A 72 3.31 6.75 9.87
CA GLN A 72 3.91 7.63 10.87
C GLN A 72 5.44 7.51 10.95
N ASN A 73 6.07 6.71 10.08
CA ASN A 73 7.49 6.38 10.14
C ASN A 73 7.92 5.82 11.51
N LEU A 74 7.05 5.04 12.14
CA LEU A 74 7.32 4.40 13.43
C LEU A 74 7.97 3.03 13.22
N ASP A 75 8.84 2.64 14.14
CA ASP A 75 9.40 1.29 14.18
C ASP A 75 8.34 0.32 14.75
N VAL A 76 8.20 -0.85 14.12
CA VAL A 76 7.34 -1.95 14.59
C VAL A 76 7.82 -2.48 15.95
N LEU A 77 9.10 -2.29 16.29
CA LEU A 77 9.67 -2.69 17.58
C LEU A 77 9.30 -1.75 18.74
N ASP A 78 9.08 -0.46 18.46
CA ASP A 78 8.75 0.54 19.47
C ASP A 78 7.48 1.32 19.10
N ILE A 79 6.36 0.61 19.22
CA ILE A 79 5.06 1.16 18.85
C ILE A 79 4.50 2.00 20.00
N PRO A 80 4.17 3.30 19.79
CA PRO A 80 3.40 4.10 20.73
C PRO A 80 1.93 3.62 20.75
N ILE A 81 1.63 2.62 21.59
CA ILE A 81 0.31 1.97 21.65
C ILE A 81 -0.82 2.98 21.83
N ALA A 82 -0.65 4.00 22.69
CA ALA A 82 -1.71 4.96 22.94
C ALA A 82 -2.15 5.73 21.68
N GLU A 83 -1.21 6.02 20.78
CA GLU A 83 -1.44 6.72 19.53
C GLU A 83 -2.00 5.79 18.46
N ILE A 84 -1.39 4.62 18.27
CA ILE A 84 -1.88 3.63 17.30
C ILE A 84 -3.29 3.17 17.65
N THR A 85 -3.59 2.88 18.92
CA THR A 85 -4.94 2.49 19.34
C THR A 85 -5.95 3.59 19.04
N ARG A 86 -5.60 4.88 19.22
CA ARG A 86 -6.51 5.98 18.92
C ARG A 86 -6.85 6.01 17.42
N GLN A 87 -5.83 5.98 16.57
CA GLN A 87 -6.02 6.02 15.12
C GLN A 87 -6.75 4.79 14.60
N TYR A 88 -6.48 3.62 15.17
CA TYR A 88 -7.18 2.38 14.83
C TYR A 88 -8.68 2.49 15.15
N MET A 89 -9.05 3.06 16.31
CA MET A 89 -10.44 3.30 16.67
C MET A 89 -11.10 4.34 15.76
N ASP A 90 -10.42 5.47 15.49
CA ASP A 90 -10.92 6.50 14.57
C ASP A 90 -11.25 5.91 13.19
N TYR A 91 -10.42 4.97 12.73
CA TYR A 91 -10.59 4.29 11.45
C TYR A 91 -11.79 3.33 11.47
N ILE A 92 -11.95 2.53 12.53
CA ILE A 92 -13.11 1.65 12.70
C ILE A 92 -14.42 2.45 12.80
N ASP A 93 -14.41 3.57 13.52
CA ASP A 93 -15.60 4.41 13.68
C ASP A 93 -16.06 5.00 12.35
N LEU A 94 -15.10 5.40 11.50
CA LEU A 94 -15.39 5.84 10.14
C LEU A 94 -16.01 4.72 9.30
N MET A 95 -15.46 3.50 9.36
CA MET A 95 -16.02 2.32 8.68
C MET A 95 -17.47 2.06 9.10
N HIS A 96 -17.75 2.16 10.40
CA HIS A 96 -19.07 1.93 10.95
C HIS A 96 -20.08 2.98 10.46
N ALA A 97 -19.67 4.25 10.38
CA ALA A 97 -20.49 5.33 9.85
C ALA A 97 -20.86 5.13 8.37
N MET A 98 -19.97 4.49 7.60
CA MET A 98 -20.19 4.16 6.18
C MET A 98 -21.03 2.87 5.97
N ARG A 99 -21.53 2.25 7.06
CA ARG A 99 -22.34 1.01 7.04
C ARG A 99 -21.64 -0.20 6.42
N LEU A 100 -20.31 -0.23 6.43
CA LEU A 100 -19.57 -1.42 6.04
C LEU A 100 -19.79 -2.52 7.09
N GLU A 101 -20.02 -3.76 6.65
CA GLU A 101 -20.07 -4.91 7.56
C GLU A 101 -18.68 -5.08 8.19
N LEU A 102 -18.53 -4.62 9.43
CA LEU A 102 -17.26 -4.72 10.12
C LEU A 102 -16.97 -6.20 10.41
N ALA A 103 -15.86 -6.72 9.88
CA ALA A 103 -15.46 -8.08 10.22
C ALA A 103 -15.14 -8.18 11.71
N ALA A 104 -15.59 -9.27 12.35
CA ALA A 104 -15.43 -9.49 13.80
C ALA A 104 -13.96 -9.41 14.25
N GLU A 105 -13.02 -9.74 13.36
CA GLU A 105 -11.57 -9.68 13.59
C GLU A 105 -11.08 -8.27 13.95
N TYR A 106 -11.67 -7.23 13.37
CA TYR A 106 -11.31 -5.84 13.68
C TYR A 106 -11.72 -5.44 15.10
N LEU A 107 -12.90 -5.90 15.55
CA LEU A 107 -13.38 -5.66 16.91
C LEU A 107 -12.55 -6.41 17.96
N VAL A 108 -12.15 -7.65 17.64
CA VAL A 108 -11.24 -8.42 18.50
C VAL A 108 -9.91 -7.68 18.66
N MET A 109 -9.34 -7.16 17.57
CA MET A 109 -8.10 -6.38 17.66
C MET A 109 -8.29 -5.07 18.44
N ALA A 110 -9.42 -4.38 18.29
CA ALA A 110 -9.73 -3.20 19.11
C ALA A 110 -9.69 -3.51 20.61
N ALA A 111 -10.28 -4.64 21.01
CA ALA A 111 -10.27 -5.10 22.40
C ALA A 111 -8.85 -5.42 22.89
N ILE A 112 -8.04 -6.10 22.07
CA ILE A 112 -6.63 -6.40 22.39
C ILE A 112 -5.83 -5.11 22.58
N LEU A 113 -5.97 -4.13 21.67
CA LEU A 113 -5.29 -2.85 21.79
C LEU A 113 -5.72 -2.06 23.03
N ALA A 114 -7.00 -2.13 23.41
CA ALA A 114 -7.52 -1.51 24.62
C ALA A 114 -6.94 -2.18 25.89
N GLU A 115 -6.83 -3.51 25.91
CA GLU A 115 -6.20 -4.27 26.99
C GLU A 115 -4.73 -3.88 27.16
N ILE A 116 -3.97 -3.89 26.07
CA ILE A 116 -2.54 -3.51 26.07
C ILE A 116 -2.38 -2.06 26.55
N LYS A 117 -3.18 -1.13 26.03
CA LYS A 117 -3.16 0.28 26.46
C LYS A 117 -3.46 0.42 27.96
N SER A 118 -4.46 -0.29 28.47
CA SER A 118 -4.81 -0.28 29.89
C SER A 118 -3.66 -0.78 30.76
N ARG A 119 -3.08 -1.94 30.44
CA ARG A 119 -1.93 -2.50 31.18
C ARG A 119 -0.70 -1.59 31.17
N LEU A 120 -0.45 -0.88 30.07
CA LEU A 120 0.68 0.05 29.96
C LEU A 120 0.49 1.33 30.77
N LEU A 121 -0.75 1.80 30.93
CA LEU A 121 -1.05 3.06 31.63
C LEU A 121 -1.26 2.88 33.14
N LEU A 122 -1.57 1.66 33.60
CA LEU A 122 -1.82 1.40 35.01
C LEU A 122 -0.51 1.30 35.81
N PRO A 123 -0.46 1.84 37.04
CA PRO A 123 0.68 1.70 37.92
C PRO A 123 0.88 0.23 38.29
N ARG A 124 2.12 -0.25 38.13
CA ARG A 124 2.47 -1.65 38.40
C ARG A 124 2.52 -1.90 39.91
N PRO A 125 1.96 -3.02 40.41
CA PRO A 125 2.21 -3.43 41.79
C PRO A 125 3.72 -3.63 41.98
N PRO A 126 4.26 -3.37 43.18
CA PRO A 126 5.66 -3.62 43.46
C PRO A 126 5.98 -5.09 43.14
N SER A 127 7.00 -5.29 42.33
CA SER A 127 7.39 -6.60 41.82
C SER A 127 7.64 -7.58 42.97
N ASP A 128 6.94 -8.71 43.01
CA ASP A 128 7.40 -9.87 43.77
C ASP A 128 8.72 -10.38 43.15
N GLU A 129 9.58 -11.01 43.95
CA GLU A 129 10.98 -11.41 43.67
C GLU A 129 11.19 -12.22 42.35
N ALA A 130 10.13 -12.63 41.67
CA ALA A 130 10.17 -13.37 40.40
C ALA A 130 10.34 -12.50 39.14
N GLY A 131 10.22 -11.17 39.18
CA GLY A 131 10.73 -10.24 38.16
C GLY A 131 10.39 -10.46 36.67
N ASN A 132 9.44 -11.32 36.32
CA ASN A 132 9.28 -11.86 34.96
C ASN A 132 8.05 -11.36 34.20
N GLU A 133 7.66 -10.09 34.37
CA GLU A 133 6.56 -9.55 33.57
C GLU A 133 7.08 -9.10 32.19
N SER A 134 6.75 -9.88 31.16
CA SER A 134 7.04 -9.57 29.75
C SER A 134 6.34 -8.28 29.32
N ASP A 135 6.91 -7.52 28.37
CA ASP A 135 6.24 -6.35 27.79
C ASP A 135 4.84 -6.79 27.28
N PRO A 136 3.73 -6.16 27.72
CA PRO A 136 2.38 -6.51 27.27
C PRO A 136 2.20 -6.35 25.74
N ARG A 137 3.09 -5.61 25.07
CA ARG A 137 3.10 -5.43 23.60
C ARG A 137 3.78 -6.59 22.86
N ALA A 138 4.56 -7.41 23.54
CA ALA A 138 5.48 -8.36 22.91
C ALA A 138 4.78 -9.33 21.95
N GLU A 139 3.60 -9.83 22.32
CA GLU A 139 2.82 -10.73 21.48
C GLU A 139 2.33 -10.03 20.20
N LEU A 140 1.82 -8.80 20.33
CA LEU A 140 1.35 -8.02 19.19
C LEU A 140 2.48 -7.71 18.22
N VAL A 141 3.63 -7.26 18.73
CA VAL A 141 4.83 -6.98 17.92
C VAL A 141 5.27 -8.23 17.17
N ARG A 142 5.31 -9.38 17.84
CA ARG A 142 5.65 -10.65 17.20
C ARG A 142 4.69 -10.99 16.06
N ARG A 143 3.38 -10.88 16.27
CA ARG A 143 2.37 -11.14 15.22
C ARG A 143 2.51 -10.19 14.03
N LEU A 144 2.78 -8.91 14.29
CA LEU A 144 3.02 -7.91 13.24
C LEU A 144 4.26 -8.24 12.40
N GLN A 145 5.35 -8.67 13.04
CA GLN A 145 6.57 -9.08 12.34
C GLN A 145 6.38 -10.36 11.51
N GLU A 146 5.66 -11.34 12.06
CA GLU A 146 5.32 -12.57 11.34
C GLU A 146 4.47 -12.25 10.11
N TYR A 147 3.42 -11.44 10.28
CA TYR A 147 2.57 -11.01 9.17
C TYR A 147 3.34 -10.20 8.12
N GLU A 148 4.19 -9.24 8.54
CA GLU A 148 5.02 -8.47 7.60
C GLU A 148 5.93 -9.37 6.76
N ARG A 149 6.53 -10.40 7.39
CA ARG A 149 7.38 -11.37 6.69
C ARG A 149 6.60 -12.13 5.62
N TYR A 150 5.39 -12.59 5.94
CA TYR A 150 4.55 -13.30 4.98
C TYR A 150 4.05 -12.36 3.87
N LYS A 151 3.70 -11.12 4.21
CA LYS A 151 3.31 -10.10 3.22
C LYS A 151 4.43 -9.84 2.21
N ARG A 152 5.66 -9.65 2.68
CA ARG A 152 6.83 -9.51 1.80
C ARG A 152 7.06 -10.75 0.94
N ALA A 153 6.97 -11.95 1.53
CA ALA A 153 7.12 -13.18 0.77
C ALA A 153 6.04 -13.35 -0.31
N ALA A 154 4.81 -12.91 -0.04
CA ALA A 154 3.72 -12.89 -1.02
C ALA A 154 3.97 -11.87 -2.14
N GLU A 155 4.46 -10.67 -1.81
CA GLU A 155 4.88 -9.65 -2.77
C GLU A 155 6.01 -10.16 -3.68
N ASP A 156 7.05 -10.77 -3.08
CA ASP A 156 8.18 -11.37 -3.80
C ASP A 156 7.71 -12.49 -4.75
N LEU A 157 6.80 -13.35 -4.27
CA LEU A 157 6.21 -14.42 -5.08
C LEU A 157 5.39 -13.86 -6.25
N ASN A 158 4.62 -12.81 -6.02
CA ASN A 158 3.79 -12.19 -7.05
C ASN A 158 4.64 -11.48 -8.13
N ALA A 159 5.83 -10.99 -7.76
CA ALA A 159 6.79 -10.39 -8.66
C ALA A 159 7.51 -11.41 -9.57
N LEU A 160 7.43 -12.71 -9.26
CA LEU A 160 8.01 -13.73 -10.13
C LEU A 160 7.32 -13.76 -11.50
N PRO A 161 8.09 -13.98 -12.59
CA PRO A 161 7.51 -14.09 -13.92
C PRO A 161 6.62 -15.32 -14.00
N ARG A 162 5.39 -15.11 -14.48
CA ARG A 162 4.39 -16.17 -14.63
C ARG A 162 4.29 -16.59 -16.08
N VAL A 163 4.37 -17.88 -16.33
CA VAL A 163 4.04 -18.46 -17.64
C VAL A 163 2.56 -18.16 -17.92
N GLU A 164 2.24 -17.86 -19.18
CA GLU A 164 0.91 -17.43 -19.65
C GLU A 164 0.49 -16.01 -19.24
N ARG A 165 1.26 -15.30 -18.40
CA ARG A 165 1.10 -13.85 -18.11
C ARG A 165 2.24 -13.03 -18.72
N ASP A 166 3.47 -13.35 -18.32
CA ASP A 166 4.67 -12.57 -18.64
C ASP A 166 5.55 -13.28 -19.67
N THR A 167 5.48 -14.61 -19.72
CA THR A 167 6.27 -15.44 -20.63
C THR A 167 5.42 -16.52 -21.27
N SER A 168 5.70 -16.82 -22.54
CA SER A 168 5.04 -17.88 -23.29
C SER A 168 6.06 -18.96 -23.65
N VAL A 169 5.70 -20.23 -23.43
CA VAL A 169 6.54 -21.34 -23.88
C VAL A 169 6.42 -21.48 -25.39
N ALA A 170 7.53 -21.26 -26.10
CA ALA A 170 7.56 -21.44 -27.55
C ALA A 170 7.38 -22.92 -27.89
N HIS A 171 6.31 -23.23 -28.62
CA HIS A 171 6.09 -24.56 -29.19
C HIS A 171 6.46 -24.54 -30.67
N ALA A 172 7.36 -25.43 -31.06
CA ALA A 172 7.59 -25.77 -32.47
C ALA A 172 6.86 -27.08 -32.75
N GLU A 173 5.92 -27.06 -33.69
CA GLU A 173 5.33 -28.29 -34.22
C GLU A 173 6.42 -29.08 -34.96
N ALA A 174 6.97 -30.09 -34.30
CA ALA A 174 7.60 -31.17 -35.01
C ALA A 174 6.46 -31.91 -35.73
N GLY A 175 6.37 -31.73 -37.05
CA GLY A 175 5.27 -32.24 -37.89
C GLY A 175 4.88 -33.68 -37.57
N GLU A 176 3.64 -34.04 -37.90
CA GLU A 176 2.95 -35.26 -37.46
C GLU A 176 3.83 -36.52 -37.51
N ARG A 177 4.47 -36.84 -36.39
CA ARG A 177 5.03 -38.16 -36.18
C ARG A 177 3.87 -39.03 -35.71
N ASN A 178 3.36 -39.85 -36.62
CA ASN A 178 2.46 -40.97 -36.30
C ASN A 178 3.20 -42.01 -35.46
N VAL A 179 3.51 -41.65 -34.20
CA VAL A 179 3.91 -42.60 -33.18
C VAL A 179 2.62 -43.13 -32.58
N PRO A 180 2.26 -44.41 -32.79
CA PRO A 180 1.11 -44.99 -32.13
C PRO A 180 1.34 -44.94 -30.62
N ARG A 181 0.71 -43.97 -29.94
CA ARG A 181 0.68 -43.88 -28.48
C ARG A 181 -0.44 -44.78 -28.00
N VAL A 182 -0.07 -45.83 -27.27
CA VAL A 182 -1.06 -46.63 -26.55
C VAL A 182 -1.55 -45.79 -25.36
N PRO A 183 -2.86 -45.54 -25.22
CA PRO A 183 -3.39 -44.85 -24.05
C PRO A 183 -3.00 -45.61 -22.79
N PRO A 184 -2.67 -44.92 -21.68
CA PRO A 184 -2.49 -45.59 -20.42
C PRO A 184 -3.78 -46.33 -20.04
N PRO A 185 -3.69 -47.49 -19.38
CA PRO A 185 -4.88 -48.16 -18.84
C PRO A 185 -5.49 -47.26 -17.76
N VAL A 186 -6.66 -46.71 -18.04
CA VAL A 186 -7.41 -45.85 -17.11
C VAL A 186 -8.78 -46.48 -16.83
N ASP A 187 -9.21 -46.40 -15.58
CA ASP A 187 -10.54 -46.86 -15.16
C ASP A 187 -11.57 -45.72 -15.27
N LEU A 188 -12.86 -46.06 -15.38
CA LEU A 188 -13.95 -45.08 -15.41
C LEU A 188 -13.91 -44.16 -14.19
N ARG A 189 -13.50 -44.68 -13.03
CA ARG A 189 -13.33 -43.90 -11.81
C ARG A 189 -12.31 -42.78 -11.96
N GLU A 190 -11.18 -43.03 -12.63
CA GLU A 190 -10.14 -42.03 -12.86
C GLU A 190 -10.62 -40.94 -13.81
N LEU A 191 -11.38 -41.33 -14.84
CA LEU A 191 -12.01 -40.38 -15.76
C LEU A 191 -13.01 -39.46 -15.05
N LEU A 192 -13.83 -40.02 -14.17
CA LEU A 192 -14.80 -39.25 -13.38
C LEU A 192 -14.12 -38.31 -12.38
N LEU A 193 -13.00 -38.72 -11.77
CA LEU A 193 -12.20 -37.86 -10.90
C LEU A 193 -11.58 -36.70 -11.68
N ALA A 194 -10.98 -36.98 -12.84
CA ALA A 194 -10.42 -35.93 -13.70
C ALA A 194 -11.49 -34.93 -14.14
N LEU A 195 -12.69 -35.40 -14.50
CA LEU A 195 -13.81 -34.52 -14.85
C LEU A 195 -14.26 -33.67 -13.65
N LYS A 196 -14.34 -34.25 -12.45
CA LYS A 196 -14.65 -33.51 -11.23
C LYS A 196 -13.63 -32.40 -10.97
N ASP A 197 -12.34 -32.68 -11.13
CA ASP A 197 -11.28 -31.68 -10.91
C ASP A 197 -11.37 -30.53 -11.93
N VAL A 198 -11.72 -30.82 -13.18
CA VAL A 198 -11.96 -29.80 -14.21
C VAL A 198 -13.17 -28.94 -13.88
N LEU A 199 -14.29 -29.55 -13.47
CA LEU A 199 -15.50 -28.81 -13.07
C LEU A 199 -15.23 -27.92 -11.86
N HIS A 200 -14.51 -28.42 -10.86
CA HIS A 200 -14.15 -27.64 -9.69
C HIS A 200 -13.25 -26.44 -10.03
N ARG A 201 -12.29 -26.63 -10.94
CA ARG A 201 -11.44 -25.53 -11.43
C ARG A 201 -12.26 -24.49 -12.21
N ALA A 202 -13.23 -24.91 -13.01
CA ALA A 202 -14.07 -24.02 -13.79
C ALA A 202 -14.96 -23.13 -12.89
N GLU A 203 -15.51 -23.69 -11.82
CA GLU A 203 -16.26 -22.94 -10.80
C GLU A 203 -15.41 -21.84 -10.14
N LEU A 204 -14.16 -22.16 -9.76
CA LEU A 204 -13.24 -21.20 -9.14
C LEU A 204 -12.76 -20.10 -10.10
N SER A 205 -12.65 -20.42 -11.40
CA SER A 205 -12.13 -19.50 -12.42
C SER A 205 -13.16 -18.46 -12.88
N GLY A 206 -14.46 -18.74 -12.69
CA GLY A 206 -15.54 -17.81 -13.07
C GLY A 206 -15.60 -16.51 -12.26
N ALA A 207 -14.92 -16.46 -11.10
CA ALA A 207 -14.92 -15.30 -10.21
C ALA A 207 -13.82 -14.25 -10.54
N VAL A 208 -12.90 -14.54 -11.47
CA VAL A 208 -11.91 -13.55 -11.91
C VAL A 208 -12.57 -12.62 -12.93
N ALA A 209 -13.27 -11.61 -12.43
CA ALA A 209 -13.70 -10.48 -13.24
C ALA A 209 -12.45 -9.81 -13.82
N MET A 210 -12.13 -10.11 -15.08
CA MET A 210 -11.10 -9.39 -15.81
C MET A 210 -11.58 -7.95 -16.03
N GLN A 211 -11.21 -7.06 -15.11
CA GLN A 211 -11.29 -5.63 -15.35
C GLN A 211 -10.27 -5.32 -16.44
N ARG A 212 -10.75 -5.25 -17.68
CA ARG A 212 -9.96 -4.85 -18.83
C ARG A 212 -9.60 -3.38 -18.62
N ASP A 213 -8.37 -3.12 -18.21
CA ASP A 213 -7.80 -1.79 -18.31
C ASP A 213 -7.84 -1.36 -19.78
N ALA A 214 -8.59 -0.30 -20.04
CA ALA A 214 -8.59 0.36 -21.34
C ALA A 214 -7.22 1.03 -21.52
N LEU A 215 -6.39 0.44 -22.37
CA LEU A 215 -5.19 1.09 -22.90
C LEU A 215 -5.62 2.38 -23.61
N SER A 216 -5.18 3.52 -23.07
CA SER A 216 -5.30 4.85 -23.68
C SER A 216 -4.08 5.21 -24.51
#